data_AF-A0AB38B961-F1
#
_entry.id   AF-A0AB38B961-F1
#
_cell.length_a   1.000
_cell.length_b   1.000
_cell.length_c   1.000
_cell.angle_alpha   90.00
_cell.angle_beta   90.00
_cell.angle_gamma   90.00
#
_symmetry.space_group_name_H-M   'P 1'
#
loop_
_entity.id
_entity.type
_entity.pdbx_description
1 polymer ?
#
loop_
_entity_poly.entity_id
_entity_poly.type
_entity_poly.pdbx_seq_one_letter_code
_entity_poly.pdbx_strand_id
1 'polypeptide(L)'
;MRFHAKITAAAMSVSALTMGFFTAAVPAASAVVHKSNPRPAGEVAAAWTRTTTPSSAPIRECYASSCDVVIRTDPGSWVYWSHYAYNSSGNRWYYVRYTAGNGTPHDFYGWVYCGNVTAPC
;
A
#
# COMPACT_ATOMS: atom_id res chain seq x y z
N MET A 1 28.02 41.57 12.07
CA MET A 1 29.26 42.00 11.39
C MET A 1 29.92 40.78 10.80
N ARG A 2 30.13 40.78 9.47
CA ARG A 2 30.80 39.72 8.72
C ARG A 2 32.31 39.79 8.98
N PHE A 3 32.96 38.66 9.24
CA PHE A 3 34.39 38.53 8.97
C PHE A 3 34.64 37.24 8.18
N HIS A 4 35.06 37.46 6.94
CA HIS A 4 35.55 36.46 5.99
C HIS A 4 36.96 36.03 6.39
N ALA A 5 37.23 34.73 6.40
CA ALA A 5 38.60 34.20 6.37
C ALA A 5 38.77 33.40 5.08
N LYS A 6 39.51 34.01 4.14
CA LYS A 6 40.03 33.40 2.92
C LYS A 6 41.19 32.49 3.31
N ILE A 7 41.22 31.27 2.79
CA ILE A 7 42.47 30.50 2.69
C ILE A 7 42.71 30.28 1.21
N THR A 8 43.82 30.83 0.73
CA THR A 8 44.29 30.76 -0.66
C THR A 8 45.75 30.32 -0.62
N ALA A 9 46.05 29.18 -1.23
CA ALA A 9 47.35 28.78 -1.82
C ALA A 9 47.16 27.35 -2.34
N ALA A 10 46.95 27.09 -3.63
CA ALA A 10 47.88 27.19 -4.75
C ALA A 10 49.14 26.31 -4.58
N ALA A 11 49.11 25.14 -5.20
CA ALA A 11 50.32 24.46 -5.68
C ALA A 11 50.03 23.90 -7.08
N MET A 12 50.72 24.47 -8.06
CA MET A 12 50.77 24.05 -9.45
C MET A 12 51.72 22.87 -9.57
N SER A 13 51.38 21.85 -10.37
CA SER A 13 52.36 20.94 -10.97
C SER A 13 51.79 20.33 -12.26
N VAL A 14 52.69 20.12 -13.21
CA VAL A 14 52.51 20.15 -14.67
C VAL A 14 52.38 18.73 -15.25
N SER A 15 51.52 18.63 -16.27
CA SER A 15 51.41 17.70 -17.40
C SER A 15 52.13 16.34 -17.39
N ALA A 16 51.35 15.29 -17.69
CA ALA A 16 51.78 14.24 -18.61
C ALA A 16 50.58 13.79 -19.47
N LEU A 17 50.63 14.11 -20.76
CA LEU A 17 49.78 13.53 -21.81
C LEU A 17 50.28 12.12 -22.09
N THR A 18 49.45 11.11 -21.84
CA THR A 18 49.61 9.78 -22.44
C THR A 18 48.32 9.42 -23.17
N MET A 19 48.41 9.40 -24.50
CA MET A 19 47.41 8.82 -25.39
C MET A 19 47.25 7.33 -25.08
N GLY A 20 46.01 6.85 -25.05
CA GLY A 20 45.76 5.42 -24.88
C GLY A 20 44.30 5.03 -24.97
N PHE A 21 43.88 4.70 -26.19
CA PHE A 21 42.82 3.77 -26.55
C PHE A 21 41.35 4.12 -26.22
N PHE A 22 40.59 4.36 -27.29
CA PHE A 22 39.13 4.32 -27.31
C PHE A 22 38.64 2.92 -26.91
N THR A 23 38.18 2.75 -25.68
CA THR A 23 37.25 1.69 -25.33
C THR A 23 35.83 2.23 -25.45
N ALA A 24 35.10 1.74 -26.45
CA ALA A 24 33.68 2.02 -26.61
C ALA A 24 32.93 1.61 -25.32
N ALA A 25 32.39 2.59 -24.61
CA ALA A 25 31.48 2.36 -23.52
C ALA A 25 30.13 1.89 -24.08
N VAL A 26 29.88 0.58 -24.02
CA VAL A 26 28.52 0.06 -24.06
C VAL A 26 27.77 0.62 -22.85
N PRO A 27 26.56 1.19 -23.00
CA PRO A 27 25.73 1.50 -21.85
C PRO A 27 25.33 0.16 -21.22
N ALA A 28 25.95 -0.18 -20.09
CA ALA A 28 25.43 -1.21 -19.21
C ALA A 28 24.10 -0.68 -18.65
N ALA A 29 22.99 -1.08 -19.28
CA ALA A 29 21.69 -0.97 -18.67
C ALA A 29 21.78 -1.65 -17.30
N SER A 30 21.70 -0.85 -16.23
CA SER A 30 21.54 -1.36 -14.89
C SER A 30 20.17 -2.00 -14.84
N ALA A 31 20.11 -3.28 -15.17
CA ALA A 31 18.97 -4.12 -14.82
C ALA A 31 18.96 -4.13 -13.30
N VAL A 32 18.13 -3.26 -12.71
CA VAL A 32 17.66 -3.45 -11.35
C VAL A 32 16.93 -4.78 -11.34
N VAL A 33 17.68 -5.84 -11.02
CA VAL A 33 17.10 -7.12 -10.62
C VAL A 33 16.33 -6.79 -9.35
N HIS A 34 15.05 -6.46 -9.53
CA HIS A 34 14.08 -6.56 -8.45
C HIS A 34 14.17 -8.01 -8.00
N LYS A 35 14.82 -8.21 -6.86
CA LYS A 35 14.81 -9.47 -6.15
C LYS A 35 13.37 -9.64 -5.68
N SER A 36 12.54 -10.20 -6.58
CA SER A 36 11.23 -10.70 -6.23
C SER A 36 11.48 -11.76 -5.16
N ASN A 37 11.25 -11.39 -3.89
CA ASN A 37 11.27 -12.38 -2.82
C ASN A 37 10.30 -13.49 -3.22
N PRO A 38 10.72 -14.77 -3.24
CA PRO A 38 9.80 -15.87 -3.49
C PRO A 38 8.74 -15.82 -2.38
N ARG A 39 7.51 -15.44 -2.76
CA ARG A 39 6.34 -15.62 -1.89
C ARG A 39 6.22 -17.13 -1.66
N PRO A 40 6.11 -17.62 -0.41
CA PRO A 40 5.89 -19.04 -0.17
C PRO A 40 4.70 -19.53 -1.01
N ALA A 41 4.93 -20.54 -1.84
CA ALA A 41 3.87 -21.25 -2.55
C ALA A 41 3.03 -22.00 -1.51
N GLY A 42 1.96 -21.37 -1.05
CA GLY A 42 1.10 -21.94 0.00
C GLY A 42 0.07 -21.00 0.61
N GLU A 43 0.12 -19.70 0.32
CA GLU A 43 -0.96 -18.80 0.73
C GLU A 43 -1.99 -18.71 -0.41
N VAL A 44 -3.02 -19.56 -0.35
CA VAL A 44 -4.21 -19.40 -1.17
C VAL A 44 -4.78 -18.03 -0.79
N ALA A 45 -4.69 -17.05 -1.69
CA ALA A 45 -5.28 -15.75 -1.47
C ALA A 45 -6.75 -15.97 -1.10
N ALA A 46 -7.19 -15.43 0.04
CA ALA A 46 -8.58 -15.53 0.44
C ALA A 46 -9.47 -15.15 -0.75
N ALA A 47 -10.48 -15.97 -1.05
CA ALA A 47 -11.41 -15.66 -2.12
C ALA A 47 -12.23 -14.45 -1.68
N TRP A 48 -11.93 -13.30 -2.26
CA TRP A 48 -12.57 -12.03 -1.96
C TRP A 48 -13.69 -11.77 -2.98
N THR A 49 -14.94 -11.76 -2.51
CA THR A 49 -16.12 -11.46 -3.32
C THR A 49 -16.45 -9.98 -3.25
N ARG A 50 -16.62 -9.34 -4.42
CA ARG A 50 -17.00 -7.93 -4.49
C ARG A 50 -18.46 -7.73 -4.05
N THR A 51 -18.70 -6.67 -3.29
CA THR A 51 -20.01 -6.12 -2.94
C THR A 51 -19.95 -4.59 -2.96
N THR A 52 -21.08 -3.92 -2.79
CA THR A 52 -21.19 -2.46 -2.76
C THR A 52 -21.81 -2.01 -1.45
N THR A 53 -21.37 -0.87 -0.92
CA THR A 53 -22.04 -0.21 0.22
C THR A 53 -23.02 0.86 -0.30
N PRO A 54 -24.35 0.64 -0.29
CA PRO A 54 -25.32 1.59 -0.83
C PRO A 54 -25.40 2.91 -0.04
N SER A 55 -24.88 2.93 1.19
CA SER A 55 -24.79 4.10 2.06
C SER A 55 -23.45 4.09 2.79
N SER A 56 -23.14 5.14 3.57
CA SER A 56 -21.91 5.16 4.36
C SER A 56 -21.94 4.07 5.43
N ALA A 57 -21.15 3.01 5.22
CA ALA A 57 -21.14 1.83 6.07
C ALA A 57 -19.95 1.88 7.04
N PRO A 58 -20.17 1.69 8.36
CA PRO A 58 -19.08 1.52 9.30
C PRO A 58 -18.46 0.13 9.16
N ILE A 59 -17.15 0.08 8.93
CA ILE A 59 -16.31 -1.11 9.07
C ILE A 59 -15.72 -1.08 10.47
N ARG A 60 -15.93 -2.15 11.24
CA ARG A 60 -15.58 -2.24 12.66
C ARG A 60 -14.50 -3.27 12.94
N GLU A 61 -13.80 -3.14 14.06
CA GLU A 61 -12.74 -4.08 14.44
C GLU A 61 -13.27 -5.49 14.80
N CYS A 62 -14.52 -5.59 15.26
CA CYS A 62 -15.20 -6.85 15.53
C CYS A 62 -16.65 -6.88 15.00
N TYR A 63 -17.23 -8.07 14.90
CA TYR A 63 -18.56 -8.34 14.33
C TYR A 63 -19.71 -7.99 15.27
N ALA A 64 -19.64 -6.84 15.94
CA ALA A 64 -20.72 -6.30 16.76
C ALA A 64 -20.83 -4.78 16.60
N SER A 65 -22.02 -4.24 16.80
CA SER A 65 -22.29 -2.79 16.68
C SER A 65 -21.61 -1.97 17.77
N SER A 66 -21.24 -2.59 18.89
CA SER A 66 -20.52 -1.98 20.01
C SER A 66 -19.02 -1.81 19.77
N CYS A 67 -18.45 -2.47 18.75
CA CYS A 67 -17.03 -2.43 18.43
C CYS A 67 -16.64 -1.09 17.81
N ASP A 68 -15.39 -0.66 17.97
CA ASP A 68 -14.93 0.60 17.37
C ASP A 68 -14.93 0.56 15.84
N VAL A 69 -15.12 1.74 15.24
CA VAL A 69 -15.12 1.92 13.78
C VAL A 69 -13.68 2.15 13.31
N VAL A 70 -13.20 1.25 12.45
CA VAL A 70 -11.88 1.36 11.80
C VAL A 70 -11.93 2.41 10.68
N ILE A 71 -12.98 2.36 9.86
CA ILE A 71 -13.22 3.32 8.77
C ILE A 71 -14.71 3.32 8.40
N ARG A 72 -15.16 4.43 7.81
CA ARG A 72 -16.46 4.50 7.13
C ARG A 72 -16.26 4.49 5.62
N THR A 73 -17.05 3.68 4.92
CA THR A 73 -17.04 3.70 3.46
C THR A 73 -17.78 4.92 2.93
N ASP A 74 -17.40 5.35 1.72
CA ASP A 74 -18.21 6.30 0.95
C ASP A 74 -19.40 5.57 0.32
N PRO A 75 -20.57 6.23 0.21
CA PRO A 75 -21.72 5.67 -0.51
C PRO A 75 -21.37 5.25 -1.94
N GLY A 76 -21.79 4.06 -2.35
CA GLY A 76 -21.51 3.49 -3.66
C GLY A 76 -20.12 2.83 -3.79
N SER A 77 -19.29 2.87 -2.75
CA SER A 77 -17.98 2.24 -2.77
C SER A 77 -18.04 0.74 -2.92
N TRP A 78 -17.02 0.18 -3.58
CA TRP A 78 -16.79 -1.25 -3.62
C TRP A 78 -16.07 -1.71 -2.35
N VAL A 79 -16.57 -2.80 -1.79
CA VAL A 79 -15.97 -3.50 -0.66
C VAL A 79 -15.85 -4.96 -1.06
N TYR A 80 -14.82 -5.64 -0.57
CA TYR A 80 -14.62 -7.06 -0.85
C TYR A 80 -14.80 -7.84 0.44
N TRP A 81 -15.61 -8.89 0.45
CA TRP A 81 -15.82 -9.75 1.61
C TRP A 81 -15.28 -11.16 1.36
N SER A 82 -14.89 -11.88 2.41
CA SER A 82 -14.34 -13.26 2.27
C SER A 82 -15.11 -14.32 3.06
N HIS A 83 -15.58 -13.98 4.26
CA HIS A 83 -16.34 -14.89 5.12
C HIS A 83 -17.31 -14.11 6.00
N TYR A 84 -18.19 -14.82 6.68
CA TYR A 84 -19.17 -14.23 7.59
C TYR A 84 -19.18 -14.90 8.97
N ALA A 85 -19.68 -14.17 9.95
CA ALA A 85 -19.94 -14.65 11.29
C ALA A 85 -21.30 -14.14 11.79
N TYR A 86 -21.91 -14.87 12.71
CA TYR A 86 -23.09 -14.43 13.43
C TYR A 86 -22.69 -13.99 14.84
N ASN A 87 -23.18 -12.85 15.29
CA ASN A 87 -23.01 -12.43 16.68
C ASN A 87 -24.10 -13.04 17.58
N SER A 88 -24.01 -12.78 18.89
CA SER A 88 -24.97 -13.28 19.89
C SER A 88 -26.42 -12.81 19.67
N SER A 89 -26.62 -11.74 18.90
CA SER A 89 -27.94 -11.23 18.51
C SER A 89 -28.49 -11.86 17.21
N GLY A 90 -27.77 -12.81 16.61
CA GLY A 90 -28.18 -13.43 15.34
C GLY A 90 -27.91 -12.55 14.11
N ASN A 91 -27.19 -11.44 14.25
CA ASN A 91 -26.84 -10.58 13.13
C ASN A 91 -25.68 -11.16 12.35
N ARG A 92 -25.81 -11.26 11.01
CA ARG A 92 -24.71 -11.66 10.13
C ARG A 92 -23.79 -10.47 9.85
N TRP A 93 -22.49 -10.72 9.96
CA TRP A 93 -21.42 -9.75 9.66
C TRP A 93 -20.44 -10.35 8.68
N TYR A 94 -19.95 -9.52 7.76
CA TYR A 94 -18.96 -9.89 6.76
C TYR A 94 -17.58 -9.35 7.14
N TYR A 95 -16.57 -10.20 7.07
CA TYR A 95 -15.19 -9.74 7.13
C TYR A 95 -14.80 -9.18 5.77
N VAL A 96 -14.37 -7.91 5.76
CA VAL A 96 -14.19 -7.11 4.55
C VAL A 96 -12.81 -6.50 4.43
N ARG A 97 -12.45 -6.22 3.18
CA ARG A 97 -11.36 -5.33 2.75
C ARG A 97 -11.96 -4.15 2.00
N TYR A 98 -11.59 -2.94 2.40
CA TYR A 98 -11.96 -1.70 1.74
C TYR A 98 -10.70 -0.87 1.47
N THR A 99 -10.50 -0.45 0.23
CA THR A 99 -9.34 0.36 -0.16
C THR A 99 -9.76 1.83 -0.20
N ALA A 100 -9.14 2.68 0.60
CA ALA A 100 -9.43 4.11 0.67
C ALA A 100 -8.17 4.95 0.89
N GLY A 101 -8.24 6.24 0.56
CA GLY A 101 -7.12 7.18 0.66
C GLY A 101 -6.89 7.93 -0.65
N ASN A 102 -6.53 9.21 -0.55
CA ASN A 102 -6.20 10.04 -1.70
C ASN A 102 -4.68 10.00 -1.96
N GLY A 103 -4.26 9.80 -3.21
CA GLY A 103 -2.86 9.72 -3.61
C GLY A 103 -2.20 8.36 -3.30
N THR A 104 -2.26 7.90 -2.04
CA THR A 104 -1.74 6.59 -1.63
C THR A 104 -2.86 5.76 -1.01
N PRO A 105 -3.49 4.86 -1.78
CA PRO A 105 -4.56 4.01 -1.26
C PRO A 105 -4.05 3.05 -0.19
N HIS A 106 -4.85 2.86 0.86
CA HIS A 106 -4.59 1.93 1.94
C HIS A 106 -5.75 0.93 2.06
N ASP A 107 -5.44 -0.33 2.34
CA ASP A 107 -6.43 -1.35 2.61
C ASP A 107 -6.80 -1.36 4.09
N PHE A 108 -8.08 -1.20 4.37
CA PHE A 108 -8.70 -1.32 5.68
C PHE A 108 -9.42 -2.66 5.77
N TYR A 109 -9.23 -3.35 6.90
CA TYR A 109 -9.86 -4.63 7.17
C TYR A 109 -10.74 -4.54 8.40
N GLY A 110 -11.85 -5.28 8.41
CA GLY A 110 -12.74 -5.33 9.56
C GLY A 110 -14.06 -6.01 9.23
N TRP A 111 -15.09 -5.72 10.02
CA TRP A 111 -16.40 -6.33 9.95
C TRP A 111 -17.46 -5.30 9.59
N VAL A 112 -18.30 -5.63 8.61
CA VAL A 112 -19.45 -4.83 8.22
C VAL A 112 -20.73 -5.64 8.41
N TYR A 113 -21.76 -5.00 8.95
CA TYR A 113 -23.07 -5.64 9.09
C TYR A 113 -23.65 -5.93 7.71
N CYS A 114 -24.25 -7.11 7.53
CA CYS A 114 -24.72 -7.54 6.21
C CYS A 114 -25.73 -6.55 5.59
N GLY A 115 -26.56 -5.89 6.41
CA GLY A 115 -27.54 -4.90 5.94
C GLY A 115 -26.94 -3.60 5.39
N ASN A 116 -25.63 -3.41 5.50
CA ASN A 116 -24.91 -2.25 4.97
C ASN A 116 -24.21 -2.54 3.63
N VAL A 117 -24.34 -3.75 3.09
CA VAL A 117 -23.76 -4.15 1.80
C VAL A 117 -24.82 -4.81 0.92
N THR A 118 -24.54 -4.95 -0.37
CA THR A 118 -25.43 -5.63 -1.32
C THR A 118 -25.26 -7.16 -1.35
N ALA A 119 -24.27 -7.70 -0.63
CA ALA A 119 -24.12 -9.14 -0.47
C ALA A 119 -25.32 -9.71 0.30
N PRO A 120 -25.80 -10.92 -0.01
CA PRO A 120 -27.00 -11.47 0.62
C PRO A 120 -26.93 -11.51 2.16
N CYS A 121 -27.95 -11.01 2.84
CA CYS A 121 -28.27 -11.37 4.23
C CYS A 121 -29.24 -12.56 4.19
#